data_AF-A0A7K3RXN4-F1
#
_entry.id   AF-A0A7K3RXN4-F1
#
_cell.length_a   1.000
_cell.length_b   1.000
_cell.length_c   1.000
_cell.angle_alpha   90.00
_cell.angle_beta   90.00
_cell.angle_gamma   90.00
#
_symmetry.space_group_name_H-M   'P 1'
#
loop_
_entity.id
_entity.type
_entity.pdbx_description
1 polymer ?
#
loop_
_entity_poly.entity_id
_entity_poly.type
_entity_poly.pdbx_seq_one_letter_code
_entity_poly.pdbx_strand_id
1 'polypeptide(L)'
;MGRGTGTAIDTGIGITEEHRALAHSVRGWLARAAPPGEVRKLLDAEGPAASGARPAHWEALAGQGLTGIHLPEAYGGGGGDLLDLAVVL
;
A
#
# COMPACT_ATOMS: atom_id res chain seq x y z
N MET A 1 29.02 10.36 -0.24
CA MET A 1 29.09 10.38 1.23
C MET A 1 27.97 9.48 1.75
N GLY A 2 28.29 8.21 1.97
CA GLY A 2 27.30 7.20 2.37
C GLY A 2 26.91 7.33 3.83
N ARG A 3 25.64 7.02 4.13
CA ARG A 3 25.23 6.52 5.44
C ARG A 3 24.23 5.39 5.21
N GLY A 4 24.74 4.17 5.32
CA GLY A 4 23.93 3.05 5.75
C GLY A 4 24.12 2.88 7.24
N THR A 5 23.03 2.65 7.97
CA THR A 5 22.98 1.89 9.23
C THR A 5 21.54 1.42 9.43
N GLY A 6 21.12 0.46 8.62
CA GLY A 6 19.97 -0.39 8.93
C GLY A 6 20.48 -1.57 9.76
N THR A 7 20.45 -1.43 11.10
CA THR A 7 20.57 -2.59 11.99
C THR A 7 19.37 -2.58 12.93
N ALA A 8 18.31 -3.22 12.49
CA ALA A 8 17.31 -3.84 13.35
C ALA A 8 17.17 -5.28 12.89
N ILE A 9 18.00 -6.17 13.46
CA ILE A 9 17.86 -7.61 13.33
C ILE A 9 16.94 -8.09 14.45
N ASP A 10 15.63 -7.91 14.29
CA ASP A 10 14.68 -8.63 15.14
C ASP A 10 14.16 -9.86 14.40
N THR A 11 14.57 -11.00 14.94
CA THR A 11 14.29 -12.40 14.63
C THR A 11 12.97 -12.68 13.88
N GLY A 12 12.99 -12.55 12.53
CA GLY A 12 11.92 -13.05 11.65
C GLY A 12 11.96 -12.42 10.25
N ILE A 13 12.51 -13.15 9.26
CA ILE A 13 12.51 -12.87 7.80
C ILE A 13 12.26 -11.40 7.42
N GLY A 14 13.28 -10.54 7.46
CA GLY A 14 13.36 -9.27 6.69
C GLY A 14 12.32 -8.16 6.97
N ILE A 15 11.43 -8.31 7.95
CA ILE A 15 10.35 -7.35 8.23
C ILE A 15 10.50 -6.79 9.65
N THR A 16 10.63 -5.47 9.77
CA THR A 16 10.78 -4.75 11.05
C THR A 16 9.42 -4.56 11.75
N GLU A 17 9.45 -4.15 13.02
CA GLU A 17 8.22 -3.77 13.75
C GLU A 17 7.51 -2.58 13.10
N GLU A 18 8.27 -1.62 12.55
CA GLU A 18 7.72 -0.48 11.82
C GLU A 18 6.93 -0.94 10.58
N HIS A 19 7.48 -1.90 9.83
CA HIS A 19 6.75 -2.53 8.73
C HIS A 19 5.48 -3.25 9.22
N ARG A 20 5.54 -3.97 10.35
CA ARG A 20 4.34 -4.62 10.91
C ARG A 20 3.26 -3.61 11.28
N ALA A 21 3.66 -2.49 11.88
CA ALA A 21 2.75 -1.40 12.23
C ALA A 21 2.13 -0.74 10.98
N LEU A 22 2.95 -0.48 9.95
CA LEU A 22 2.49 0.01 8.65
C LEU A 22 1.44 -0.94 8.04
N ALA A 23 1.77 -2.23 7.97
CA ALA A 23 0.89 -3.26 7.44
C ALA A 23 -0.44 -3.32 8.18
N HIS A 24 -0.41 -3.23 9.51
CA HIS A 24 -1.60 -3.25 10.34
C HIS A 24 -2.47 -2.01 10.11
N SER A 25 -1.87 -0.83 10.09
CA SER A 25 -2.56 0.43 9.84
C SER A 25 -3.26 0.44 8.48
N VAL A 26 -2.53 0.06 7.42
CA VAL A 26 -3.07 0.03 6.05
C VAL A 26 -4.17 -1.02 5.91
N ARG A 27 -4.00 -2.22 6.46
CA ARG A 27 -5.08 -3.23 6.47
C ARG A 27 -6.33 -2.76 7.20
N GLY A 28 -6.16 -2.10 8.35
CA GLY A 28 -7.28 -1.53 9.12
C GLY A 28 -8.03 -0.46 8.33
N TRP A 29 -7.32 0.38 7.58
CA TRP A 29 -7.92 1.37 6.69
C TRP A 29 -8.63 0.71 5.49
N LEU A 30 -7.99 -0.23 4.80
CA LEU A 30 -8.55 -0.94 3.64
C LEU A 30 -9.84 -1.68 3.99
N ALA A 31 -9.92 -2.29 5.17
CA ALA A 31 -11.14 -2.98 5.63
C ALA A 31 -12.38 -2.06 5.65
N ARG A 32 -12.19 -0.74 5.81
CA ARG A 32 -13.25 0.27 5.78
C ARG A 32 -13.42 0.91 4.41
N ALA A 33 -12.30 1.27 3.76
CA ALA A 33 -12.31 2.04 2.52
C ALA A 33 -12.60 1.18 1.28
N ALA A 34 -12.17 -0.08 1.29
CA ALA A 34 -12.37 -1.04 0.19
C ALA A 34 -12.77 -2.41 0.75
N PRO A 35 -14.01 -2.57 1.26
CA PRO A 35 -14.45 -3.82 1.87
C PRO A 35 -14.29 -5.00 0.90
N PRO A 36 -13.76 -6.16 1.35
CA PRO A 36 -13.43 -7.29 0.46
C PRO A 36 -14.59 -7.77 -0.41
N GLY A 37 -15.83 -7.73 0.10
CA GLY A 37 -17.01 -8.11 -0.66
C GLY A 37 -17.31 -7.18 -1.84
N GLU A 38 -17.12 -5.87 -1.67
CA GLU A 38 -17.30 -4.89 -2.75
C GLU A 38 -16.19 -5.00 -3.79
N VAL A 39 -14.94 -5.19 -3.35
CA VAL A 39 -13.81 -5.44 -4.26
C VAL A 39 -14.02 -6.73 -5.04
N ARG A 40 -14.50 -7.80 -4.39
CA ARG A 40 -14.77 -9.09 -5.03
C ARG A 40 -15.86 -8.98 -6.10
N LYS A 41 -16.96 -8.27 -5.85
CA LYS A 41 -18.01 -8.03 -6.85
C LYS A 41 -17.47 -7.36 -8.12
N LEU A 42 -16.52 -6.44 -7.99
CA LEU A 42 -15.90 -5.78 -9.14
C LEU A 42 -15.04 -6.74 -9.96
N LEU A 43 -14.36 -7.69 -9.31
CA LEU A 43 -13.55 -8.72 -9.98
C LEU A 43 -14.40 -9.81 -10.63
N ASP A 44 -15.54 -10.15 -10.02
CA ASP A 44 -16.46 -11.18 -10.49
C ASP A 44 -17.44 -10.66 -11.56
N ALA A 45 -17.43 -9.35 -11.86
CA ALA A 45 -18.28 -8.75 -12.88
C ALA A 45 -17.98 -9.33 -14.27
N GLU A 46 -19.02 -9.75 -15.00
CA GLU A 46 -18.87 -10.26 -16.36
C GLU A 46 -18.52 -9.12 -17.34
N GLY A 47 -17.43 -9.30 -18.07
CA GLY A 47 -16.94 -8.34 -19.07
C GLY A 47 -15.82 -7.43 -18.56
N PRO A 48 -14.99 -6.88 -19.46
CA PRO A 48 -13.93 -5.96 -19.06
C PRO A 48 -14.55 -4.73 -18.39
N ALA A 49 -13.97 -4.30 -17.26
CA ALA A 49 -14.26 -2.97 -16.74
C ALA A 49 -14.10 -1.95 -17.87
N ALA A 50 -15.03 -1.00 -17.97
CA ALA A 50 -14.93 0.06 -18.96
C ALA A 50 -13.54 0.72 -18.84
N SER A 51 -12.83 0.88 -19.97
CA SER A 51 -11.49 1.46 -19.96
C SER A 51 -11.52 2.83 -19.25
N GLY A 52 -10.70 2.98 -18.22
CA GLY A 52 -10.64 4.19 -17.39
C GLY A 52 -11.65 4.26 -16.24
N ALA A 53 -12.55 3.29 -16.07
CA ALA A 53 -13.42 3.21 -14.90
C ALA A 53 -12.61 2.85 -13.67
N ARG A 54 -12.60 3.74 -12.68
CA ARG A 54 -11.94 3.53 -11.40
C ARG A 54 -12.98 3.15 -10.35
N PRO A 55 -12.70 2.15 -9.48
CA PRO A 55 -13.54 1.86 -8.34
C PRO A 55 -13.70 3.09 -7.44
N ALA A 56 -14.82 3.20 -6.72
CA ALA A 56 -15.10 4.35 -5.85
C ALA A 56 -14.02 4.58 -4.76
N HIS A 57 -13.35 3.51 -4.31
CA HIS A 57 -12.29 3.59 -3.31
C HIS A 57 -10.95 4.13 -3.86
N TRP A 58 -10.83 4.31 -5.18
CA TRP A 58 -9.56 4.69 -5.80
C TRP A 58 -9.07 6.09 -5.40
N GLU A 59 -9.99 7.06 -5.31
CA GLU A 59 -9.63 8.41 -4.84
C GLU A 59 -9.16 8.39 -3.39
N ALA A 60 -9.83 7.60 -2.55
CA ALA A 60 -9.46 7.45 -1.15
C ALA A 60 -8.07 6.78 -1.01
N LEU A 61 -7.78 5.77 -1.84
CA LEU A 61 -6.49 5.08 -1.88
C LEU A 61 -5.35 6.04 -2.29
N ALA A 62 -5.57 6.84 -3.33
CA ALA A 62 -4.62 7.86 -3.77
C ALA A 62 -4.43 8.95 -2.71
N GLY A 63 -5.51 9.38 -2.04
CA GLY A 63 -5.45 10.35 -0.94
C GLY A 63 -4.68 9.87 0.28
N GLN A 64 -4.54 8.55 0.49
CA GLN A 64 -3.66 7.98 1.51
C GLN A 64 -2.19 7.88 1.06
N GLY A 65 -1.87 8.24 -0.19
CA GLY A 65 -0.52 8.11 -0.75
C GLY A 65 -0.11 6.67 -1.06
N LEU A 66 -0.99 5.68 -0.87
CA LEU A 66 -0.67 4.26 -1.01
C LEU A 66 -0.30 3.87 -2.45
N THR A 67 -0.82 4.61 -3.43
CA THR A 67 -0.47 4.42 -4.86
C THR A 67 0.96 4.84 -5.20
N GLY A 68 1.61 5.61 -4.34
CA GLY A 68 2.95 6.16 -4.56
C GLY A 68 3.88 6.00 -3.36
N ILE A 69 3.61 5.02 -2.47
CA ILE A 69 4.31 4.92 -1.18
C ILE A 69 5.84 4.82 -1.31
N HIS A 70 6.31 4.14 -2.36
CA HIS A 70 7.74 3.93 -2.66
C HIS A 70 8.36 5.04 -3.55
N LEU A 71 7.54 5.98 -4.03
CA LEU A 71 8.03 7.04 -4.90
C LEU A 71 8.68 8.14 -4.06
N PRO A 72 9.76 8.78 -4.54
CA PRO A 72 10.33 9.94 -3.86
C PRO A 72 9.31 11.06 -3.69
N GLU A 73 9.40 11.78 -2.56
CA GLU A 73 8.55 12.94 -2.25
C GLU A 73 8.64 14.04 -3.31
N ALA A 74 9.79 14.17 -3.99
CA ALA A 74 9.99 15.11 -5.09
C ALA A 74 8.99 14.92 -6.26
N TYR A 75 8.37 13.75 -6.35
CA TYR A 75 7.34 13.42 -7.34
C TYR A 75 5.94 13.29 -6.71
N GLY A 76 5.75 13.74 -5.47
CA GLY A 76 4.51 13.59 -4.71
C GLY A 76 4.29 12.18 -4.13
N GLY A 77 5.35 11.38 -4.02
CA GLY A 77 5.33 10.05 -3.41
C GLY A 77 5.50 10.04 -1.89
N GLY A 78 5.39 8.86 -1.29
CA GLY A 78 5.48 8.65 0.16
C GLY A 78 6.90 8.53 0.72
N GLY A 79 7.93 8.48 -0.13
CA GLY A 79 9.34 8.41 0.29
C GLY A 79 9.79 7.07 0.89
N GLY A 80 8.92 6.06 0.92
CA GLY A 80 9.21 4.71 1.41
C GLY A 80 10.10 3.90 0.46
N ASP A 81 10.54 2.75 0.93
CA ASP A 81 11.38 1.84 0.17
C ASP A 81 10.60 0.66 -0.43
N LEU A 82 11.33 -0.32 -0.98
CA LEU A 82 10.72 -1.51 -1.58
C LEU A 82 10.07 -2.43 -0.54
N LEU A 83 10.57 -2.46 0.69
CA LEU A 83 9.98 -3.25 1.77
C LEU A 83 8.68 -2.61 2.24
N ASP A 84 8.62 -1.28 2.35
CA ASP A 84 7.37 -0.57 2.65
C ASP A 84 6.29 -0.89 1.61
N LEU A 85 6.65 -0.89 0.32
CA LEU A 85 5.74 -1.32 -0.74
C LEU A 85 5.31 -2.79 -0.58
N ALA A 86 6.27 -3.69 -0.37
CA ALA A 86 6.00 -5.12 -0.24
C ALA A 86 5.11 -5.46 0.96
N VAL A 87 5.15 -4.64 2.00
CA VAL A 87 4.37 -4.79 3.22
C VAL A 87 2.92 -4.31 3.06
N VAL A 88 2.70 -3.35 2.16
CA VAL A 88 1.41 -2.72 1.89
C VAL A 88 0.59 -3.45 0.80
N LEU A 89 1.24 -4.24 -0.05
CA LEU A 89 0.61 -5.09 -1.08
C LEU A 89 0.09 -6.42 -0.49
#